data_AF-A0A6V7I4N2-F1
#
_entry.id   AF-A0A6V7I4N2-F1
#
_cell.length_a   1.000
_cell.length_b   1.000
_cell.length_c   1.000
_cell.angle_alpha   90.00
_cell.angle_beta   90.00
_cell.angle_gamma   90.00
#
_symmetry.space_group_name_H-M   'P 1'
#
loop_
_entity.id
_entity.type
_entity.pdbx_description
1 polymer ?
#
loop_
_entity_poly.entity_id
_entity_poly.type
_entity_poly.pdbx_seq_one_letter_code
_entity_poly.pdbx_strand_id
1 'polypeptide(L)' 'VIGFTAYTLPKNSTESINKQFFKKNKSLVNSQYTNSRQVSHRCLLEHGGYLLIPTTFEPGQETNFTLRVYSSKPLKL' A
#
# COMPACT_ATOMS: atom_id res chain seq x y z
N VAL A 1 -15.15 -1.09 -6.51
CA VAL A 1 -13.90 -0.58 -7.13
C VAL A 1 -12.81 -0.51 -6.07
N ILE A 2 -11.71 -1.22 -6.29
CA ILE A 2 -10.62 -1.39 -5.30
C ILE A 2 -9.27 -0.99 -5.90
N GLY A 3 -8.34 -0.63 -5.02
CA GLY A 3 -6.95 -0.33 -5.35
C GLY A 3 -6.08 -0.36 -4.10
N PHE A 4 -4.81 0.00 -4.25
CA PHE A 4 -3.88 0.19 -3.15
C PHE A 4 -2.80 1.20 -3.50
N THR A 5 -2.19 1.75 -2.46
CA THR A 5 -1.07 2.68 -2.55
C THR A 5 0.08 2.19 -1.67
N ALA A 6 1.32 2.38 -2.12
CA ALA A 6 2.52 2.04 -1.37
C ALA A 6 3.42 3.27 -1.12
N TYR A 7 4.04 3.33 0.06
CA TYR A 7 4.98 4.37 0.47
C TYR A 7 6.24 3.76 1.09
N THR A 8 7.36 4.47 1.06
CA THR A 8 8.51 4.15 1.91
C THR A 8 8.15 4.40 3.37
N LEU A 9 8.47 3.46 4.25
CA LEU A 9 8.21 3.59 5.68
C LEU A 9 9.19 4.61 6.30
N PRO A 10 8.72 5.59 7.09
CA PRO A 10 9.60 6.49 7.83
C PRO A 10 10.40 5.73 8.88
N LYS A 11 11.70 6.04 9.00
CA LYS A 11 12.62 5.40 9.96
C LYS A 11 12.19 5.51 11.43
N ASN A 12 11.38 6.51 11.79
CA ASN A 12 10.95 6.79 13.17
C ASN A 12 9.46 6.51 13.41
N SER A 13 8.80 5.71 12.56
CA SER A 13 7.37 5.43 12.73
C SER A 13 7.18 4.27 13.71
N THR A 14 6.52 4.55 14.84
CA THR A 14 6.34 3.58 15.92
C THR A 14 4.98 2.88 15.93
N GLU A 15 3.97 3.30 15.16
CA GLU A 15 2.72 2.50 14.99
C GLU A 15 1.72 3.14 14.03
N SER A 16 1.49 4.45 14.12
CA SER A 16 0.51 5.16 13.28
C SER A 16 1.15 6.28 12.47
N ILE A 17 0.73 6.38 11.21
CA ILE A 17 1.19 7.41 10.28
C ILE A 17 0.08 8.43 10.09
N ASN A 18 0.40 9.69 10.38
CA ASN A 18 -0.58 10.77 10.37
C ASN A 18 -0.93 11.24 8.95
N LYS A 19 -2.04 11.97 8.80
CA LYS A 19 -2.49 12.52 7.51
C LYS A 19 -1.46 13.46 6.87
N GLN A 20 -0.63 14.13 7.67
CA GLN A 20 0.37 15.07 7.15
C GLN A 20 1.46 14.35 6.36
N PHE A 21 1.82 13.13 6.74
CA PHE A 21 2.76 12.29 5.99
C PHE A 21 2.29 12.08 4.55
N PHE A 22 1.03 11.67 4.35
CA PHE A 22 0.49 11.37 3.02
C PHE A 22 0.36 12.59 2.11
N LYS A 23 0.22 13.79 2.69
CA LYS A 23 0.22 15.05 1.92
C LYS A 23 1.61 15.46 1.45
N LYS A 24 2.64 15.15 2.24
CA LYS A 24 4.03 15.57 1.97
C LYS A 24 4.81 14.56 1.14
N ASN A 25 4.52 13.27 1.30
CA ASN A 25 5.27 12.19 0.67
C ASN A 25 4.54 11.68 -0.57
N LYS A 26 5.26 11.56 -1.68
CA LYS A 26 4.74 10.96 -2.90
C LYS A 26 4.68 9.43 -2.72
N SER A 27 3.60 8.82 -3.20
CA SER A 27 3.48 7.35 -3.24
C SER A 27 4.50 6.76 -4.20
N LEU A 28 5.08 5.62 -3.84
CA LEU A 28 5.95 4.82 -4.72
C LEU A 28 5.12 4.12 -5.79
N VAL A 29 4.02 3.51 -5.37
CA VAL A 29 3.08 2.79 -6.23
C VAL A 29 1.69 3.31 -5.92
N ASN A 30 0.94 3.60 -6.98
CA ASN A 30 -0.49 3.86 -6.90
C ASN A 30 -1.14 2.97 -7.96
N SER A 31 -1.83 1.92 -7.51
CA SER A 31 -2.46 0.99 -8.44
C SER A 31 -3.64 1.66 -9.15
N GLN A 32 -3.93 1.24 -10.38
CA GLN A 32 -5.20 1.62 -10.98
C GLN A 32 -6.37 1.05 -10.18
N TYR A 33 -7.34 1.90 -9.86
CA TYR A 33 -8.57 1.50 -9.23
C TYR A 33 -9.46 0.86 -10.29
N THR A 34 -9.84 -0.40 -10.08
CA THR A 34 -10.66 -1.15 -11.04
C THR A 34 -11.81 -1.85 -10.35
N ASN A 35 -12.85 -2.19 -11.12
CA ASN A 35 -13.95 -3.02 -10.64
C ASN A 35 -13.65 -4.51 -10.84
N SER A 36 -12.46 -4.94 -10.41
CA SER A 36 -12.00 -6.32 -10.51
C SER A 36 -12.00 -6.99 -9.13
N ARG A 37 -12.07 -8.31 -9.09
CA ARG A 37 -11.96 -9.09 -7.83
C ARG A 37 -10.58 -8.97 -7.18
N GLN A 38 -9.54 -8.68 -7.97
CA GLN A 38 -8.17 -8.54 -7.51
C GLN A 38 -7.47 -7.43 -8.30
N VAL A 39 -6.58 -6.70 -7.63
CA VAL A 39 -5.62 -5.77 -8.24
C VAL A 39 -4.22 -6.20 -7.81
N SER A 40 -3.28 -6.27 -8.74
CA SER A 40 -1.90 -6.69 -8.49
C SER A 40 -0.93 -5.74 -9.17
N HIS A 41 0.25 -5.57 -8.59
CA HIS A 41 1.33 -4.80 -9.19
C HIS A 41 2.66 -5.50 -8.92
N ARG A 42 3.52 -5.54 -9.94
CA ARG A 42 4.89 -6.05 -9.82
C ARG A 42 5.85 -4.88 -9.98
N CYS A 43 6.73 -4.70 -9.01
CA CYS A 43 7.73 -3.63 -9.02
C CYS A 43 9.04 -4.13 -8.40
N LEU A 44 10.11 -3.36 -8.61
CA LEU A 44 11.38 -3.51 -7.93
C LEU A 44 11.45 -2.43 -6.85
N LEU A 45 11.80 -2.85 -5.64
CA LEU A 45 11.94 -1.99 -4.47
C LEU A 45 13.35 -2.14 -3.92
N GLU A 46 13.90 -1.03 -3.44
CA GLU A 46 15.15 -1.02 -2.70
C GLU A 46 15.01 -1.73 -1.35
N HIS A 47 16.12 -1.96 -0.65
CA HIS A 47 16.05 -2.53 0.69
C HIS A 47 15.49 -1.48 1.67
N GLY A 48 14.39 -1.80 2.33
CA GLY A 48 13.77 -0.90 3.29
C GLY A 48 12.41 -1.38 3.81
N GLY A 49 11.84 -0.60 4.72
CA GLY A 49 10.46 -0.78 5.15
C GLY A 49 9.49 -0.09 4.19
N TYR A 50 8.33 -0.69 3.98
CA TYR A 50 7.29 -0.16 3.10
C TYR A 50 5.93 -0.21 3.79
N LEU A 51 5.15 0.84 3.57
CA LEU A 51 3.76 0.91 4.00
C LEU A 51 2.88 0.60 2.79
N LEU A 52 2.00 -0.39 2.91
CA LEU A 52 0.99 -0.71 1.91
C LEU A 52 -0.40 -0.41 2.45
N ILE A 53 -1.19 0.35 1.70
CA ILE A 53 -2.54 0.78 2.08
C ILE A 53 -3.54 0.30 1.03
N PRO A 54 -4.27 -0.80 1.26
CA PRO A 54 -5.40 -1.19 0.43
C PRO A 54 -6.62 -0.31 0.72
N THR A 55 -7.33 0.11 -0.33
CA THR A 55 -8.44 1.06 -0.23
C THR A 55 -9.51 0.78 -1.27
N THR A 56 -10.74 1.18 -0.94
CA THR A 56 -11.81 1.37 -1.92
C THR A 56 -11.67 2.73 -2.59
N PHE A 57 -12.29 2.90 -3.76
CA PHE A 57 -12.28 4.19 -4.45
C PHE A 57 -13.09 5.23 -3.66
N GLU A 58 -14.33 4.89 -3.31
CA GLU A 58 -15.18 5.74 -2.49
C GLU A 58 -14.94 5.46 -0.99
N PRO A 59 -14.94 6.51 -0.14
CA PRO A 59 -14.86 6.36 1.31
C PRO A 59 -16.12 5.70 1.88
N GLY A 60 -16.00 5.09 3.06
CA GLY A 60 -17.14 4.48 3.78
C GLY A 60 -17.63 3.16 3.19
N GLN A 61 -16.92 2.58 2.22
CA GLN A 61 -17.26 1.29 1.64
C GLN A 61 -16.62 0.17 2.47
N GLU A 62 -17.43 -0.53 3.25
CA GLU A 62 -16.98 -1.67 4.05
C GLU A 62 -16.95 -2.95 3.20
N THR A 63 -15.84 -3.68 3.28
CA THR A 63 -15.70 -4.97 2.60
C THR A 63 -14.56 -5.79 3.20
N ASN A 64 -14.64 -7.11 3.04
CA ASN A 64 -13.56 -8.01 3.40
C ASN A 64 -12.52 -8.07 2.28
N PHE A 65 -11.25 -8.13 2.64
CA PHE A 65 -10.17 -8.25 1.68
C PHE A 65 -9.07 -9.21 2.16
N THR A 66 -8.23 -9.64 1.22
CA THR A 66 -7.02 -10.41 1.51
C THR A 66 -5.85 -9.75 0.81
N LEU A 67 -4.80 -9.46 1.56
CA LEU A 67 -3.54 -8.96 1.02
C LEU A 67 -2.54 -10.10 0.87
N ARG A 68 -1.85 -10.17 -0.27
CA ARG A 68 -0.75 -11.13 -0.50
C ARG A 68 0.47 -10.38 -1.03
N VAL A 69 1.62 -10.65 -0.44
CA VAL A 69 2.91 -10.08 -0.85
C VAL A 69 3.82 -11.21 -1.29
N TYR A 70 4.38 -11.08 -2.50
CA TYR A 70 5.34 -12.02 -3.05
C TYR A 70 6.67 -11.31 -3.23
N SER A 71 7.77 -11.96 -2.84
CA SER A 71 9.12 -11.44 -3.03
C SER A 71 10.05 -12.57 -3.43
N SER A 72 11.04 -12.22 -4.25
CA SER A 72 12.15 -13.10 -4.61
C SER A 72 13.18 -13.25 -3.48
N LYS A 73 13.10 -12.40 -2.45
CA LYS A 73 13.96 -12.40 -1.25
C LYS A 73 13.12 -12.58 0.01
N PRO A 74 13.68 -13.12 1.10
CA PRO A 74 12.98 -13.19 2.39
C PRO A 74 12.42 -11.82 2.79
N LEU A 75 11.15 -11.79 3.18
CA LEU A 75 10.46 -10.61 3.68
C LEU A 75 10.16 -10.78 5.16
N LYS A 76 10.22 -9.67 5.90
CA LYS A 76 9.63 -9.56 7.22
C LYS A 76 8.34 -8.75 7.07
N LEU A 77 7.22 -9.37 7.42
CA LEU A 77 5.92 -8.71 7.53
C LEU A 77 5.76 -8.08 8.92
#